data_AF-A0A6I2VFX1-F1
#
_entry.id   AF-A0A6I2VFX1-F1
#
_cell.length_a   1.000
_cell.length_b   1.000
_cell.length_c   1.000
_cell.angle_alpha   90.00
_cell.angle_beta   90.00
_cell.angle_gamma   90.00
#
_symmetry.space_group_name_H-M   'P 1'
#
loop_
_entity.id
_entity.type
_entity.pdbx_description
1 polymer ?
#
loop_
_entity_poly.entity_id
_entity_poly.type
_entity_poly.pdbx_seq_one_letter_code
_entity_poly.pdbx_strand_id
1 'polypeptide(L)'
;MIKRPGPQGLYNPAYEHDACGVAMVAKLDNVPSHRVIEQALEALDNLEHRGGEGADVTSGDGAGILVQIPDAFLRGVLDFELPDPGQYAVGVCF
;
A
#
# COMPACT_ATOMS: atom_id res chain seq x y z
N MET A 1 -18.86 12.87 -16.00
CA MET A 1 -17.59 13.61 -15.92
C MET A 1 -17.86 14.86 -15.11
N ILE A 2 -17.42 14.92 -13.85
CA ILE A 2 -17.71 16.05 -12.95
C ILE A 2 -16.81 17.22 -13.39
N LYS A 3 -17.43 18.36 -13.75
CA LYS A 3 -16.71 19.57 -14.15
C LYS A 3 -16.22 20.27 -12.87
N ARG A 4 -14.90 20.46 -12.74
CA ARG A 4 -14.32 21.23 -11.63
C ARG A 4 -14.90 22.66 -11.62
N PRO A 5 -15.17 23.26 -10.45
CA PRO A 5 -15.63 24.64 -10.38
C PRO A 5 -14.60 25.59 -11.02
N GLY A 6 -15.08 26.68 -11.62
CA GLY A 6 -14.19 27.75 -12.09
C GLY A 6 -13.56 28.52 -10.92
N PRO A 7 -12.65 29.48 -11.19
CA PRO A 7 -12.09 30.33 -10.15
C PRO A 7 -13.19 31.01 -9.30
N GLN A 8 -13.10 30.89 -7.97
CA GLN A 8 -14.12 31.40 -7.03
C GLN A 8 -13.44 31.98 -5.78
N GLY A 9 -13.46 33.31 -5.61
CA GLY A 9 -12.75 33.96 -4.51
C GLY A 9 -11.23 33.72 -4.61
N LEU A 10 -10.61 33.20 -3.55
CA LEU A 10 -9.18 32.81 -3.53
C LEU A 10 -8.92 31.42 -4.13
N TYR A 11 -9.97 30.68 -4.51
CA TYR A 11 -9.82 29.38 -5.17
C TYR A 11 -9.31 29.56 -6.61
N ASN A 12 -8.16 28.96 -6.90
CA ASN A 12 -7.65 28.81 -8.26
C ASN A 12 -7.56 27.31 -8.61
N PRO A 13 -8.38 26.81 -9.56
CA PRO A 13 -8.40 25.40 -9.95
C PRO A 13 -7.05 24.87 -10.46
N ALA A 14 -6.12 25.75 -10.83
CA ALA A 14 -4.76 25.39 -11.25
C ALA A 14 -3.91 24.80 -10.11
N TYR A 15 -4.28 25.04 -8.84
CA TYR A 15 -3.59 24.48 -7.66
C TYR A 15 -4.31 23.26 -7.05
N GLU A 16 -5.40 22.80 -7.68
CA GLU A 16 -6.15 21.62 -7.22
C GLU A 16 -5.50 20.33 -7.72
N HIS A 17 -4.98 19.51 -6.80
CA HIS A 17 -4.33 18.25 -7.11
C HIS A 17 -4.82 17.13 -6.19
N ASP A 18 -5.14 15.97 -6.77
CA ASP A 18 -5.45 14.78 -5.98
C ASP A 18 -4.15 14.26 -5.32
N ALA A 19 -4.18 14.12 -4.00
CA ALA A 19 -3.04 13.70 -3.19
C ALA A 19 -3.24 12.26 -2.69
N CYS A 20 -2.93 11.27 -3.54
CA CYS A 20 -2.74 9.86 -3.15
C CYS A 20 -1.69 9.19 -4.04
N GLY A 21 -0.67 8.57 -3.44
CA GLY A 21 0.38 7.79 -4.11
C GLY A 21 0.02 6.32 -4.31
N VAL A 22 0.40 5.74 -5.46
CA VAL A 22 0.35 4.28 -5.69
C VAL A 22 1.62 3.85 -6.41
N ALA A 23 2.20 2.74 -5.98
CA ALA A 23 3.34 2.09 -6.63
C ALA A 23 3.10 0.57 -6.73
N MET A 24 3.82 -0.09 -7.63
CA MET A 24 3.79 -1.54 -7.80
C MET A 24 5.21 -2.04 -8.05
N VAL A 25 5.57 -3.12 -7.37
CA VAL A 25 6.82 -3.85 -7.59
C VAL A 25 6.46 -5.29 -7.94
N ALA A 26 7.05 -5.82 -9.02
CA ALA A 26 6.84 -7.19 -9.44
C ALA A 26 8.16 -7.84 -9.85
N LYS A 27 8.33 -9.10 -9.46
CA LYS A 27 9.44 -9.94 -9.90
C LYS A 27 8.92 -10.92 -10.95
N LEU A 28 9.49 -10.87 -12.15
CA LEU A 28 8.94 -11.55 -13.33
C LEU A 28 9.35 -13.03 -13.44
N ASP A 29 10.29 -13.48 -12.62
CA ASP A 29 10.77 -14.88 -12.62
C ASP A 29 9.91 -15.82 -11.77
N ASN A 30 8.87 -15.31 -11.12
CA ASN A 30 7.95 -16.05 -10.26
C ASN A 30 8.62 -16.77 -9.06
N VAL A 31 9.84 -16.35 -8.68
CA VAL A 31 10.52 -16.88 -7.49
C VAL A 31 10.32 -15.89 -6.33
N PRO A 32 9.58 -16.27 -5.26
CA PRO A 32 9.32 -15.40 -4.12
C PRO A 32 10.62 -14.87 -3.49
N SER A 33 10.61 -13.59 -3.10
CA SER A 33 11.76 -12.95 -2.47
C SER A 33 11.32 -11.81 -1.56
N HIS A 34 11.92 -11.74 -0.37
CA HIS A 34 11.69 -10.64 0.57
C HIS A 34 12.09 -9.28 0.00
N ARG A 35 12.99 -9.25 -0.99
CA ARG A 35 13.40 -8.03 -1.70
C ARG A 35 12.21 -7.25 -2.28
N VAL A 36 11.16 -7.92 -2.75
CA VAL A 36 9.96 -7.24 -3.29
C VAL A 36 9.23 -6.47 -2.20
N ILE A 37 9.25 -6.96 -0.96
CA ILE A 37 8.66 -6.28 0.20
C ILE A 37 9.48 -5.05 0.56
N GLU A 38 10.81 -5.18 0.66
CA GLU A 38 11.72 -4.06 0.93
C GLU A 38 11.54 -2.93 -0.09
N GLN A 39 11.47 -3.27 -1.38
CA GLN A 39 11.25 -2.30 -2.45
C GLN A 39 9.85 -1.67 -2.41
N ALA A 40 8.83 -2.40 -1.99
CA ALA A 40 7.48 -1.85 -1.84
C ALA A 40 7.40 -0.85 -0.67
N LEU A 41 8.09 -1.13 0.44
CA LEU A 41 8.20 -0.22 1.59
C LEU A 41 9.00 1.04 1.22
N GLU A 42 10.15 0.89 0.54
CA GLU A 42 10.91 2.03 0.00
C GLU A 42 10.07 2.88 -0.95
N ALA A 43 9.22 2.25 -1.78
CA ALA A 43 8.30 2.98 -2.64
C ALA A 43 7.25 3.76 -1.85
N LEU A 44 6.73 3.23 -0.74
CA LEU A 44 5.80 3.95 0.14
C LEU A 44 6.48 5.16 0.79
N ASP A 45 7.69 5.00 1.33
CA ASP A 45 8.45 6.11 1.91
C ASP A 45 8.67 7.24 0.89
N ASN A 46 8.96 6.88 -0.37
CA ASN A 46 9.12 7.85 -1.45
C ASN A 46 7.80 8.54 -1.84
N LEU A 47 6.64 7.99 -1.46
CA LEU A 47 5.32 8.56 -1.72
C LEU A 47 4.80 9.44 -0.57
N GLU A 48 5.54 9.60 0.53
CA GLU A 48 5.13 10.37 1.71
C GLU A 48 4.69 11.80 1.38
N HIS A 49 5.39 12.46 0.46
CA HIS A 49 5.04 13.81 -0.02
C HIS A 49 3.66 13.92 -0.70
N ARG A 50 2.97 12.78 -0.92
CA ARG A 50 1.62 12.69 -1.47
C ARG A 50 0.62 12.10 -0.46
N GLY A 51 1.05 11.81 0.76
CA GLY A 51 0.21 11.35 1.85
C GLY A 51 -0.51 12.49 2.56
N GLY A 52 -1.64 12.19 3.18
CA GLY A 52 -2.29 13.09 4.12
C GLY A 52 -1.64 12.99 5.49
N GLU A 53 -1.21 14.12 6.04
CA GLU A 53 -0.64 14.23 7.38
C GLU A 53 -1.74 14.53 8.42
N GLY A 54 -1.63 13.93 9.60
CA GLY A 54 -2.51 14.18 10.72
C GLY A 54 -2.18 15.47 11.48
N ALA A 55 -2.87 15.67 12.61
CA ALA A 55 -2.63 16.84 13.48
C ALA A 55 -1.34 16.73 14.31
N ASP A 56 -0.74 15.54 14.36
CA ASP A 56 0.51 15.24 15.05
C ASP A 56 1.51 14.55 14.11
N VAL A 57 2.78 14.54 14.50
CA VAL A 57 3.88 14.01 13.66
C VAL A 57 3.88 12.49 13.48
N THR A 58 3.00 11.77 14.15
CA THR A 58 2.94 10.29 14.15
C THR A 58 1.69 9.74 13.47
N SER A 59 0.72 10.59 13.14
CA SER A 59 -0.52 10.20 12.48
C SER A 59 -0.54 10.63 11.01
N GLY A 60 -1.12 9.77 10.17
CA GLY A 60 -1.42 10.05 8.78
C GLY A 60 -2.73 9.36 8.38
N ASP A 61 -3.26 9.74 7.22
CA ASP A 61 -4.57 9.24 6.75
C ASP A 61 -4.57 7.73 6.47
N GLY A 62 -3.40 7.17 6.09
CA GLY A 62 -3.18 5.73 5.96
C GLY A 62 -2.18 5.36 4.87
N ALA A 63 -1.48 4.25 5.10
CA ALA A 63 -0.59 3.62 4.14
C ALA A 63 -0.71 2.09 4.25
N GLY A 64 -0.41 1.36 3.17
CA GLY A 64 -0.46 -0.09 3.19
C GLY A 64 0.12 -0.73 1.93
N ILE A 65 0.49 -2.01 2.05
CA ILE A 65 0.92 -2.85 0.94
C ILE A 65 0.00 -4.06 0.81
N LEU A 66 -0.23 -4.49 -0.43
CA LEU A 66 -0.85 -5.78 -0.74
C LEU A 66 0.24 -6.74 -1.21
N VAL A 67 0.28 -7.93 -0.61
CA VAL A 67 1.30 -8.95 -0.86
C VAL A 67 0.66 -10.30 -1.18
N GLN A 68 1.44 -11.21 -1.76
CA GLN A 68 1.07 -12.62 -1.83
C GLN A 68 0.99 -13.23 -0.41
N ILE A 69 0.22 -14.30 -0.24
CA ILE A 69 0.17 -15.04 1.02
C ILE A 69 1.61 -15.45 1.42
N PRO A 70 2.12 -15.03 2.58
CA PRO A 70 3.51 -15.28 2.98
C PRO A 70 3.64 -16.69 3.58
N ASP A 71 3.50 -17.73 2.75
CA ASP A 71 3.44 -19.16 3.15
C ASP A 71 4.59 -19.57 4.09
N ALA A 72 5.83 -19.22 3.75
CA ALA A 72 7.00 -19.56 4.56
C ALA A 72 6.95 -18.92 5.96
N PHE A 73 6.45 -17.70 6.07
CA PHE A 73 6.27 -17.04 7.37
C PHE A 73 5.17 -17.74 8.19
N LEU A 74 4.02 -18.00 7.58
CA LEU A 74 2.88 -18.64 8.26
C LEU A 74 3.26 -20.03 8.79
N ARG A 75 3.93 -20.86 7.99
CA ARG A 75 4.43 -22.17 8.44
C ARG A 75 5.47 -22.05 9.57
N GLY A 76 6.18 -20.93 9.65
CA GLY A 76 7.18 -20.69 10.69
C GLY A 76 6.61 -20.22 12.03
N VAL A 77 5.37 -19.73 12.06
CA VAL A 77 4.74 -19.13 13.27
C VAL A 77 3.50 -19.87 13.76
N LEU A 78 2.98 -20.83 13.00
CA LEU A 78 1.81 -21.62 13.37
C LEU A 78 2.21 -22.95 14.00
N ASP A 79 1.47 -23.36 15.02
CA ASP A 79 1.68 -24.63 15.73
C ASP A 79 0.98 -25.83 15.05
N PHE A 80 0.44 -25.64 13.85
CA PHE A 80 -0.25 -26.67 13.07
C PHE A 80 0.19 -26.64 11.60
N GLU A 81 0.04 -27.78 10.93
CA GLU A 81 0.38 -27.91 9.53
C GLU A 81 -0.64 -27.21 8.64
N LEU A 82 -0.15 -26.37 7.72
CA LEU A 82 -0.97 -25.78 6.68
C LEU A 82 -1.11 -26.73 5.48
N PRO A 83 -2.29 -26.76 4.81
CA PRO A 83 -2.44 -27.36 3.48
C PRO A 83 -1.43 -26.80 2.48
N ASP A 84 -1.32 -27.45 1.31
CA ASP A 84 -0.44 -26.96 0.25
C ASP A 84 -0.81 -25.53 -0.17
N PRO A 85 0.17 -24.72 -0.65
CA PRO A 85 -0.12 -23.39 -1.18
C PRO A 85 -1.25 -23.42 -2.22
N GLY A 86 -2.23 -22.53 -2.06
CA GLY A 86 -3.44 -22.50 -2.89
C GLY A 86 -4.61 -23.36 -2.38
N GLN A 87 -4.40 -24.15 -1.33
CA GLN A 87 -5.46 -24.92 -0.65
C GLN A 87 -5.90 -24.31 0.69
N TYR A 88 -5.38 -23.13 1.03
CA TYR A 88 -5.79 -22.38 2.21
C TYR A 88 -5.91 -20.88 1.88
N ALA A 89 -6.64 -20.16 2.72
CA ALA A 89 -6.83 -18.71 2.61
C ALA A 89 -6.48 -18.03 3.93
N VAL A 90 -6.07 -16.77 3.84
CA VAL A 90 -5.80 -15.90 4.99
C VAL A 90 -6.75 -14.72 4.95
N GLY A 91 -7.42 -14.45 6.07
CA GLY A 91 -8.22 -13.26 6.27
C GLY A 91 -7.51 -12.30 7.21
N VAL A 92 -7.46 -11.02 6.83
CA VAL A 92 -7.06 -9.92 7.72
C VAL A 92 -8.34 -9.20 8.13
N CYS A 93 -8.60 -9.13 9.43
CA CYS A 93 -9.80 -8.51 10.00
C CYS A 93 -9.42 -7.45 11.03
N PHE A 94 -10.20 -6.38 11.08
CA PHE A 94 -10.13 -5.30 12.07
C PHE A 94 -11.36 -5.31 12.96
#